data_AF-A0A0M3HHK2-F1
#
_entry.id   AF-A0A0M3HHK2-F1
#
_cell.length_a   1.000
_cell.length_b   1.000
_cell.length_c   1.000
_cell.angle_alpha   90.00
_cell.angle_beta   90.00
_cell.angle_gamma   90.00
#
_symmetry.space_group_name_H-M   'P 1'
#
loop_
_entity.id
_entity.type
_entity.pdbx_description
1 polymer ?
#
loop_
_entity_poly.entity_id
_entity_poly.type
_entity_poly.pdbx_seq_one_letter_code
_entity_poly.pdbx_strand_id
1 'polypeptide(L)'
;MDKNFATQRSYEPNGPLVNSEFYPGWIVTWSQKGRIDPSVDEIINGSKYMFKLGASFNYYMFYGGTNFGFWNGAETTSAVSVFIDVG
;
A
#
# COMPACT_ATOMS: atom_id res chain seq x y z
N MET A 1 3.97 12.62 -2.05
CA MET A 1 2.87 12.28 -2.96
C MET A 1 2.97 13.05 -4.27
N ASP A 2 3.30 14.34 -4.22
CA ASP A 2 3.43 15.27 -5.35
C ASP A 2 4.40 14.78 -6.43
N LYS A 3 5.58 14.30 -6.02
CA LYS A 3 6.56 13.70 -6.93
C LYS A 3 5.98 12.52 -7.72
N ASN A 4 5.15 11.68 -7.09
CA ASN A 4 4.60 10.49 -7.72
C ASN A 4 3.57 10.87 -8.80
N PHE A 5 2.69 11.83 -8.52
CA PHE A 5 1.74 12.33 -9.51
C PHE A 5 2.41 13.15 -10.61
N ALA A 6 3.49 13.89 -10.30
CA ALA A 6 4.31 14.52 -11.33
C ALA A 6 4.96 13.49 -12.26
N THR A 7 5.46 12.38 -11.73
CA THR A 7 5.94 11.24 -12.53
C THR A 7 4.81 10.60 -13.33
N GLN A 8 3.62 10.42 -12.76
CA GLN A 8 2.48 9.95 -13.55
C GLN A 8 2.21 10.88 -14.74
N ARG A 9 2.25 12.19 -14.54
CA ARG A 9 2.02 13.20 -15.59
C ARG A 9 3.09 13.23 -16.68
N SER A 10 4.30 12.74 -16.44
CA SER A 10 5.29 12.62 -17.51
C SER A 10 4.99 11.48 -18.49
N TYR A 11 4.22 10.47 -18.05
CA TYR A 11 3.81 9.34 -18.89
C TYR A 11 2.38 9.49 -19.41
N GLU A 12 1.48 10.04 -18.58
CA GLU A 12 0.08 10.32 -18.90
C GLU A 12 -0.22 11.81 -18.67
N PRO A 13 0.11 12.67 -19.65
CA PRO A 13 -0.08 14.12 -19.53
C PRO A 13 -1.54 14.53 -19.33
N ASN A 14 -2.48 13.72 -19.84
CA ASN A 14 -3.91 13.94 -19.76
C ASN A 14 -4.60 12.79 -19.01
N GLY A 15 -5.85 12.98 -18.60
CA GLY A 15 -6.63 11.96 -17.89
C GLY A 15 -6.52 12.03 -16.37
N PRO A 16 -7.17 11.11 -15.64
CA PRO A 16 -7.25 11.18 -14.19
C PRO A 16 -5.88 10.97 -13.53
N LEU A 17 -5.69 11.55 -12.35
CA LEU A 17 -4.62 11.11 -11.44
C LEU A 17 -5.09 9.82 -10.78
N VAL A 18 -4.20 8.83 -10.71
CA VAL A 18 -4.54 7.50 -10.17
C VAL A 18 -3.40 6.98 -9.33
N ASN A 19 -3.70 6.61 -8.08
CA ASN A 19 -2.84 5.77 -7.27
C ASN A 19 -3.50 4.39 -7.11
N SER A 20 -3.08 3.44 -7.94
CA SER A 20 -3.69 2.10 -7.99
C SER A 20 -3.47 1.31 -6.70
N GLU A 21 -2.39 1.60 -5.96
CA GLU A 21 -2.02 0.91 -4.73
C GLU A 21 -1.52 1.93 -3.70
N PHE A 22 -2.44 2.45 -2.90
CA PHE A 22 -2.10 3.24 -1.72
C PHE A 22 -1.95 2.32 -0.51
N TYR A 23 -0.71 2.10 -0.07
CA TYR A 23 -0.38 1.16 1.00
C TYR A 23 -0.62 1.75 2.40
N PRO A 24 -1.62 1.26 3.17
CA PRO A 24 -1.81 1.65 4.56
C PRO A 24 -0.98 0.79 5.54
N GLY A 25 -0.33 -0.26 5.03
CA GLY A 25 0.55 -1.16 5.77
C GLY A 25 1.44 -1.93 4.80
N TRP A 26 2.27 -2.84 5.31
CA TRP A 26 3.18 -3.62 4.46
C TRP A 26 3.20 -5.11 4.81
N ILE A 27 3.71 -5.89 3.87
CA ILE A 27 3.91 -7.34 4.02
C ILE A 27 4.90 -7.60 5.15
N VAL A 28 4.59 -8.59 6.01
CA VAL A 28 5.47 -9.05 7.09
C VAL A 28 5.99 -10.44 6.79
N THR A 29 7.28 -10.66 7.04
CA THR A 29 7.94 -11.97 6.88
C THR A 29 8.23 -12.63 8.24
N TRP A 30 8.39 -13.96 8.24
CA TRP A 30 8.61 -14.74 9.47
C TRP A 30 9.87 -14.37 10.24
N SER A 31 10.90 -13.86 9.56
CA SER A 31 12.16 -13.44 10.19
C SER A 31 12.10 -12.04 10.81
N GLN A 32 11.01 -11.30 10.58
CA GLN A 32 10.90 -9.91 11.01
C GLN A 32 10.53 -9.83 12.50
N LYS A 33 11.21 -8.93 13.23
CA LYS A 33 10.99 -8.75 14.68
C LYS A 33 9.71 -7.99 15.04
N GLY A 34 9.13 -7.26 14.10
CA GLY A 34 7.94 -6.45 14.32
C GLY A 34 7.50 -5.73 13.06
N ARG A 35 6.22 -5.38 13.01
CA ARG A 35 5.59 -4.68 11.89
C ARG A 35 5.98 -3.20 11.90
N ILE A 36 6.17 -2.62 10.72
CA ILE A 36 6.46 -1.19 10.54
C ILE A 36 5.45 -0.68 9.52
N ASP A 37 4.37 -0.07 10.00
CA ASP A 37 3.33 0.51 9.15
C ASP A 37 3.30 2.03 9.29
N PRO A 38 2.74 2.73 8.29
CA PRO A 38 2.32 4.11 8.45
C PRO A 38 1.36 4.27 9.64
N SER A 39 1.44 5.40 10.33
CA SER A 39 0.45 5.78 11.33
C SER A 39 -0.91 6.05 10.68
N VAL A 40 -1.99 5.91 11.46
CA VAL A 40 -3.36 6.24 11.02
C VAL A 40 -3.44 7.67 10.46
N ASP A 41 -2.76 8.62 11.10
CA ASP A 41 -2.73 10.00 10.64
C ASP A 41 -2.03 10.16 9.27
N GLU A 42 -0.93 9.45 9.02
CA GLU A 42 -0.28 9.44 7.72
C GLU A 42 -1.20 8.89 6.63
N ILE A 43 -1.91 7.80 6.91
CA ILE A 43 -2.87 7.19 5.98
C ILE A 43 -4.00 8.18 5.66
N ILE A 44 -4.64 8.74 6.70
CA ILE A 44 -5.74 9.70 6.56
C ILE A 44 -5.28 10.94 5.80
N ASN A 45 -4.10 11.47 6.12
CA ASN A 45 -3.57 12.67 5.47
C ASN A 45 -3.25 12.41 3.99
N GLY A 46 -2.68 11.24 3.66
CA GLY A 46 -2.47 10.81 2.28
C GLY A 46 -3.77 10.69 1.48
N SER A 47 -4.81 10.09 2.07
CA SER A 47 -6.13 9.98 1.45
C SER A 47 -6.80 11.32 1.24
N LYS A 48 -6.77 12.20 2.25
CA LYS A 48 -7.29 13.58 2.14
C LYS A 48 -6.56 14.37 1.06
N TYR A 49 -5.25 14.20 0.94
CA TYR A 49 -4.45 14.85 -0.10
C TYR A 49 -4.90 14.39 -1.51
N MET A 50 -5.00 13.08 -1.75
CA MET A 50 -5.45 12.54 -3.04
C MET A 50 -6.88 12.98 -3.38
N PHE A 51 -7.77 12.97 -2.39
CA PHE A 51 -9.14 13.44 -2.53
C PHE A 51 -9.20 14.92 -2.95
N LYS A 52 -8.42 15.80 -2.31
CA LYS A 52 -8.35 17.24 -2.66
C LYS A 52 -7.85 17.48 -4.08
N LEU A 53 -6.98 16.61 -4.61
CA LEU A 53 -6.50 16.69 -5.99
C LEU A 53 -7.51 16.15 -7.02
N GLY A 54 -8.60 15.52 -6.58
CA GLY A 54 -9.50 14.77 -7.47
C GLY A 54 -8.86 13.50 -8.03
N ALA A 55 -7.83 12.96 -7.36
CA ALA A 55 -7.19 11.72 -7.75
C ALA A 55 -8.05 10.51 -7.33
N SER A 56 -8.13 9.51 -8.20
CA SER A 56 -8.66 8.20 -7.83
C SER A 56 -7.58 7.41 -7.10
N PHE A 57 -7.96 6.67 -6.06
CA PHE A 57 -7.01 5.82 -5.33
C PHE A 57 -7.69 4.57 -4.79
N ASN A 58 -6.89 3.52 -4.58
CA ASN A 58 -7.33 2.26 -4.01
C ASN A 58 -6.41 1.86 -2.85
N TYR A 59 -6.99 1.48 -1.71
CA TYR A 59 -6.21 1.02 -0.56
C TYR A 59 -5.72 -0.41 -0.79
N TYR A 60 -4.41 -0.60 -0.74
CA TYR A 60 -3.78 -1.91 -0.87
C TYR A 60 -3.03 -2.26 0.42
N MET A 61 -3.57 -3.01 1.36
CA MET A 61 -4.90 -3.62 1.38
C MET A 61 -5.87 -2.81 2.23
N PHE A 62 -7.15 -2.80 1.86
CA PHE A 62 -8.21 -2.34 2.77
C PHE A 62 -8.52 -3.41 3.84
N TYR A 63 -8.50 -4.68 3.43
CA TYR A 63 -8.56 -5.86 4.29
C TYR A 63 -7.62 -6.92 3.70
N GLY A 64 -6.65 -7.39 4.48
CA GLY A 64 -5.59 -8.28 3.96
C GLY A 64 -5.92 -9.78 4.06
N GLY A 65 -6.58 -10.22 5.13
CA GLY A 65 -7.00 -11.61 5.29
C GLY A 65 -5.88 -12.56 5.76
N THR A 66 -5.85 -13.77 5.21
CA THR A 66 -4.96 -14.84 5.70
C THR A 66 -4.51 -15.76 4.56
N ASN A 67 -3.20 -16.03 4.51
CA ASN A 67 -2.61 -17.05 3.67
C ASN A 67 -2.81 -18.43 4.31
N PHE A 68 -3.93 -19.10 4.02
CA PHE A 68 -4.18 -20.45 4.51
C PHE A 68 -3.30 -21.50 3.79
N GLY A 69 -2.98 -22.59 4.50
CA GLY A 69 -2.22 -23.71 3.93
C GLY A 69 -0.86 -23.26 3.39
N PHE A 70 -0.63 -23.44 2.10
CA PHE A 70 0.63 -23.14 1.42
C PHE A 70 0.49 -22.01 0.38
N TRP A 71 -0.48 -21.12 0.56
CA TRP A 71 -0.70 -19.98 -0.34
C TRP A 71 0.23 -18.78 -0.07
N ASN A 72 1.07 -18.84 0.96
CA ASN A 72 2.01 -17.75 1.26
C ASN A 72 3.12 -17.69 0.21
N GLY A 73 3.49 -16.47 -0.17
CA GLY A 73 4.70 -16.21 -0.95
C GLY A 73 5.97 -16.19 -0.09
N ALA A 74 7.07 -15.75 -0.70
CA ALA A 74 8.34 -15.49 -0.03
C ALA A 74 9.07 -14.30 -0.66
N GLU A 75 9.79 -13.57 0.18
CA GLU A 75 10.84 -12.65 -0.22
C GLU A 75 12.18 -13.40 -0.32
N THR A 76 13.20 -12.78 -0.93
CA THR A 76 14.51 -13.42 -1.15
C THR A 76 15.12 -14.05 0.12
N THR A 77 14.85 -13.49 1.29
CA THR A 77 15.46 -13.90 2.55
C THR A 77 14.49 -14.58 3.53
N SER A 78 13.18 -14.59 3.25
CA SER A 78 12.18 -15.02 4.24
C SER A 78 10.79 -15.24 3.64
N ALA A 79 10.06 -16.24 4.15
CA ALA A 79 8.68 -16.47 3.76
C ALA A 79 7.73 -15.39 4.31
N VAL A 80 6.72 -15.02 3.52
CA VAL A 80 5.66 -14.12 3.96
C VAL A 80 4.82 -14.81 5.04
N SER A 81 4.46 -14.07 6.08
CA SER A 81 3.70 -14.60 7.20
C SER A 81 2.28 -15.00 6.83
N VAL A 82 1.67 -15.83 7.67
CA VAL A 82 0.31 -16.36 7.45
C VAL A 82 -0.74 -15.26 7.49
N PHE A 83 -0.56 -14.22 8.32
CA PHE A 83 -1.51 -13.12 8.43
C PHE A 83 -1.10 -11.98 7.50
N ILE A 84 -2.06 -11.54 6.65
CA ILE A 84 -1.92 -10.29 5.92
C ILE A 84 -2.72 -9.27 6.70
N ASP A 85 -2.06 -8.67 7.68
CA ASP A 85 -2.64 -7.60 8.48
C ASP A 85 -2.26 -6.25 7.89
N VAL A 86 -3.24 -5.35 7.79
CA VAL A 86 -3.08 -3.97 7.32
C VAL A 86 -3.45 -2.93 8.39
N GLY A 87 -3.75 -3.34 9.63
CA GLY A 87 -3.94 -2.42 10.76
C GLY A 87 -4.43 -3.11 12.01
#